data_AF-A0A2S9GKU6-F1
#
_entry.id   AF-A0A2S9GKU6-F1
#
_cell.length_a   1.000
_cell.length_b   1.000
_cell.length_c   1.000
_cell.angle_alpha   90.00
_cell.angle_beta   90.00
_cell.angle_gamma   90.00
#
_symmetry.space_group_name_H-M   'P 1'
#
loop_
_entity.id
_entity.type
_entity.pdbx_description
1 polymer ?
#
loop_
_entity_poly.entity_id
_entity_poly.type
_entity_poly.pdbx_seq_one_letter_code
_entity_poly.pdbx_strand_id
1 'polypeptide(L)'
;SALEERGVTVHVAAIDIGAAAAGDQLRTVLRDLPPVRGVVHAAGVEAGALLLNTTPDDLRTAMRPKVAGTQTLHELFPPEQLD
;
A
#
# COMPACT_ATOMS: atom_id res chain seq x y z
N SER A 1 0.31 20.02 -7.63
CA SER A 1 1.57 19.27 -7.41
C SER A 1 2.35 19.22 -8.71
N ALA A 2 3.67 18.97 -8.67
CA ALA A 2 4.51 18.90 -9.88
C ALA A 2 4.03 17.86 -10.93
N LEU A 3 3.25 16.86 -10.51
CA LEU A 3 2.60 15.89 -11.41
C LEU A 3 1.37 16.48 -12.09
N GLU A 4 0.51 17.18 -11.34
CA GLU A 4 -0.70 17.83 -11.88
C GLU A 4 -0.36 18.95 -12.86
N GLU A 5 0.74 19.69 -12.62
CA GLU A 5 1.27 20.69 -13.55
C GLU A 5 1.70 20.08 -14.91
N ARG A 6 1.96 18.77 -14.93
CA ARG A 6 2.29 18.00 -16.14
C ARG A 6 1.05 17.33 -16.76
N GLY A 7 -0.16 17.68 -16.30
CA GLY A 7 -1.43 17.16 -16.81
C GLY A 7 -1.86 15.82 -16.22
N VAL A 8 -1.22 15.35 -15.14
CA VAL A 8 -1.59 14.09 -14.47
C VAL A 8 -2.70 14.36 -13.45
N THR A 9 -3.80 13.60 -13.49
CA THR A 9 -4.79 13.60 -12.40
C THR A 9 -4.24 12.78 -11.22
N VAL A 10 -4.13 13.40 -10.05
CA VAL A 10 -3.61 12.75 -8.84
C VAL A 10 -4.71 12.64 -7.79
N HIS A 11 -4.90 11.43 -7.26
CA HIS A 11 -5.79 11.16 -6.13
C HIS A 11 -4.95 10.73 -4.92
N VAL A 12 -5.16 11.40 -3.78
CA VAL A 12 -4.49 11.06 -2.53
C VAL A 12 -5.52 10.51 -1.55
N ALA A 13 -5.29 9.29 -1.07
CA ALA A 13 -6.13 8.66 -0.06
C ALA A 13 -5.28 8.22 1.13
N ALA A 14 -5.70 8.56 2.34
CA ALA A 14 -5.07 8.09 3.57
C ALA A 14 -5.58 6.68 3.92
N ILE A 15 -4.77 5.67 3.64
CA ILE A 15 -5.08 4.25 3.87
C ILE A 15 -3.88 3.59 4.55
N ASP A 16 -4.09 2.94 5.71
CA ASP A 16 -3.11 1.99 6.24
C ASP A 16 -3.31 0.66 5.50
N ILE A 17 -2.46 0.40 4.51
CA ILE A 17 -2.56 -0.78 3.66
C ILE A 17 -2.45 -2.11 4.44
N GLY A 18 -1.82 -2.09 5.63
CA GLY A 18 -1.69 -3.24 6.50
C GLY A 18 -2.84 -3.44 7.48
N ALA A 19 -3.87 -2.58 7.46
CA ALA A 19 -5.07 -2.72 8.27
C ALA A 19 -6.08 -3.69 7.62
N ALA A 20 -6.87 -4.38 8.45
CA ALA A 20 -7.87 -5.33 7.96
C ALA A 20 -8.91 -4.73 6.99
N ALA A 21 -9.22 -3.43 7.15
CA ALA A 21 -10.20 -2.73 6.30
C ALA A 21 -9.60 -2.14 5.01
N ALA A 22 -8.29 -2.28 4.78
CA ALA A 22 -7.59 -1.62 3.68
C ALA A 22 -8.15 -1.98 2.30
N GLY A 23 -8.55 -3.24 2.10
CA GLY A 23 -9.12 -3.69 0.83
C GLY A 23 -10.41 -2.97 0.46
N ASP A 24 -11.30 -2.79 1.43
CA ASP A 24 -12.59 -2.12 1.23
C ASP A 24 -12.44 -0.59 1.10
N GLN A 25 -11.48 -0.02 1.84
CA GLN A 25 -11.09 1.38 1.67
C GLN A 25 -10.55 1.63 0.26
N LEU A 26 -9.65 0.77 -0.24
CA LEU A 26 -9.08 0.92 -1.58
C LEU A 26 -10.15 0.74 -2.67
N ARG A 27 -11.03 -0.27 -2.54
CA ARG A 27 -12.19 -0.43 -3.44
C ARG A 27 -13.10 0.79 -3.46
N THR A 28 -13.30 1.44 -2.31
CA THR A 28 -14.13 2.66 -2.24
C THR A 28 -13.50 3.80 -3.01
N VAL A 29 -12.18 4.00 -2.87
CA VAL A 29 -11.44 5.05 -3.60
C VAL A 29 -11.41 4.79 -5.10
N LEU A 30 -11.23 3.53 -5.51
CA LEU A 30 -11.09 3.15 -6.91
C LEU A 30 -12.43 3.10 -7.68
N ARG A 31 -13.57 3.11 -7.00
CA ARG A 31 -14.91 2.93 -7.60
C ARG A 31 -15.18 3.82 -8.80
N ASP A 32 -14.76 5.09 -8.70
CA ASP A 32 -15.07 6.12 -9.70
C ASP A 32 -13.86 6.46 -10.59
N LEU A 33 -12.80 5.64 -10.53
CA LEU A 33 -11.55 5.83 -11.28
C LEU A 33 -11.44 4.80 -12.42
N PRO A 34 -10.64 5.09 -13.46
CA PRO A 34 -10.30 4.10 -14.48
C PRO A 34 -9.65 2.85 -13.87
N PRO A 35 -9.73 1.68 -14.55
CA PRO A 35 -9.09 0.46 -14.06
C PRO A 35 -7.60 0.65 -13.76
N VAL A 36 -7.15 0.07 -12.65
CA VAL A 36 -5.74 0.07 -12.27
C VAL A 36 -4.96 -0.80 -13.24
N ARG A 37 -3.93 -0.24 -13.87
CA ARG A 37 -3.06 -0.96 -14.82
C ARG A 37 -1.77 -1.47 -14.19
N GLY A 38 -1.34 -0.88 -13.09
CA GLY A 38 -0.13 -1.28 -12.39
C GLY A 38 -0.14 -0.80 -10.94
N VAL A 39 0.62 -1.50 -10.10
CA VAL A 39 0.74 -1.20 -8.67
C VAL A 39 2.21 -1.12 -8.30
N VAL A 40 2.59 -0.02 -7.65
CA VAL A 40 3.91 0.13 -7.03
C VAL A 40 3.73 0.10 -5.52
N HIS A 41 4.19 -0.96 -4.86
CA HIS A 41 4.10 -1.09 -3.41
C HIS A 41 5.34 -0.50 -2.73
N ALA A 42 5.26 0.79 -2.40
CA ALA A 42 6.30 1.52 -1.67
C ALA A 42 6.00 1.72 -0.18
N ALA A 43 4.96 1.05 0.36
CA ALA A 43 4.60 1.21 1.76
C ALA A 43 5.65 0.55 2.67
N GLY A 44 6.08 1.28 3.69
CA GLY A 44 7.10 0.82 4.63
C GLY A 44 7.35 1.85 5.71
N VAL A 45 7.79 1.36 6.87
CA VAL A 45 8.23 2.20 7.98
C VAL A 45 9.56 1.64 8.50
N GLU A 46 10.44 2.54 8.92
CA GLU A 46 11.70 2.18 9.57
C GLU A 46 11.43 1.93 11.07
N ALA A 47 11.84 0.79 11.61
CA ALA A 47 11.74 0.48 13.05
C ALA A 47 13.14 0.43 13.70
N GLY A 48 14.00 1.38 13.32
CA GLY A 48 15.46 1.40 13.46
C GLY A 48 16.05 0.90 14.78
N ALA A 49 16.29 -0.41 14.85
CA ALA A 49 17.09 -1.06 15.87
C ALA A 49 18.10 -2.00 15.19
N LEU A 50 19.27 -2.19 15.82
CA LEU A 50 20.11 -3.33 15.48
C LEU A 50 19.30 -4.62 15.68
N LEU A 51 19.57 -5.66 14.88
CA LEU A 51 18.84 -6.92 14.97
C LEU A 51 18.83 -7.49 16.41
N LEU A 52 19.94 -7.34 17.13
CA LEU A 52 20.09 -7.78 18.53
C LEU A 52 19.16 -7.04 19.51
N ASN A 53 18.72 -5.83 19.16
CA ASN A 53 17.89 -4.95 19.98
C ASN A 53 16.45 -4.84 19.46
N THR A 54 16.11 -5.56 18.38
CA THR A 54 14.79 -5.50 17.76
C THR A 54 13.79 -6.28 18.60
N THR A 55 12.73 -5.61 19.05
CA THR A 55 11.63 -6.30 19.74
C THR A 55 10.67 -6.94 18.74
N PRO A 56 9.84 -7.92 19.16
CA PRO A 56 8.79 -8.46 18.31
C PRO A 56 7.81 -7.40 17.78
N ASP A 57 7.58 -6.34 18.55
CA ASP A 57 6.67 -5.25 18.17
C ASP A 57 7.30 -4.33 17.12
N ASP A 58 8.60 -4.07 17.21
CA ASP A 58 9.37 -3.35 16.19
C ASP A 58 9.32 -4.10 14.86
N LEU A 59 9.60 -5.41 14.90
CA LEU A 59 9.54 -6.26 13.72
C LEU A 59 8.13 -6.29 13.13
N ARG A 60 7.09 -6.45 13.96
CA ARG A 60 5.70 -6.45 13.49
C ARG A 60 5.34 -5.12 12.84
N THR A 61 5.81 -4.01 13.40
CA THR A 61 5.56 -2.66 12.87
C THR A 61 6.22 -2.46 11.51
N ALA A 62 7.50 -2.80 11.36
CA ALA A 62 8.22 -2.69 10.09
C ALA A 62 7.67 -3.62 9.00
N MET A 63 7.28 -4.84 9.38
CA MET A 63 6.81 -5.85 8.43
C MET A 63 5.34 -5.71 8.06
N ARG A 64 4.48 -5.12 8.92
CA ARG A 64 3.03 -4.99 8.65
C ARG A 64 2.71 -4.40 7.27
N PRO A 65 3.23 -3.22 6.86
CA PRO A 65 2.91 -2.66 5.56
C PRO A 65 3.41 -3.53 4.41
N LYS A 66 4.54 -4.24 4.58
CA LYS A 66 5.15 -5.08 3.55
C LYS A 66 4.44 -6.42 3.37
N VAL A 67 3.99 -7.04 4.46
CA VAL A 67 3.40 -8.39 4.46
C VAL A 67 1.90 -8.31 4.31
N ALA A 68 1.20 -7.80 5.32
CA ALA A 68 -0.26 -7.69 5.30
C ALA A 68 -0.70 -6.75 4.17
N GLY A 69 0.04 -5.66 3.93
CA GLY A 69 -0.26 -4.76 2.83
C GLY A 69 -0.12 -5.38 1.44
N THR A 70 0.95 -6.16 1.20
CA THR A 70 1.09 -6.88 -0.07
C THR A 70 0.03 -7.97 -0.22
N GLN A 71 -0.36 -8.64 0.86
CA GLN A 71 -1.44 -9.62 0.82
C GLN A 71 -2.76 -8.96 0.38
N THR A 72 -3.13 -7.82 0.98
CA THR A 72 -4.30 -7.04 0.55
C THR A 72 -4.24 -6.69 -0.93
N LEU A 73 -3.08 -6.24 -1.43
CA LEU A 73 -2.92 -5.89 -2.84
C LEU A 73 -3.02 -7.11 -3.76
N HIS A 74 -2.47 -8.25 -3.36
CA HIS A 74 -2.55 -9.51 -4.12
C HIS A 74 -3.99 -10.02 -4.24
N GLU A 75 -4.78 -9.90 -3.16
CA GLU A 75 -6.20 -10.26 -3.16
C GLU A 75 -7.04 -9.32 -4.04
N LEU A 76 -6.67 -8.04 -4.12
CA LEU A 76 -7.34 -7.05 -4.97
C LEU A 76 -6.94 -7.14 -6.44
N PHE A 77 -5.69 -7.46 -6.71
CA PHE A 77 -5.08 -7.53 -8.03
C PHE A 77 -4.33 -8.86 -8.17
N PRO A 78 -5.05 -9.99 -8.33
CA PRO A 78 -4.42 -11.28 -8.53
C PRO A 78 -3.57 -11.30 -9.81
N PRO A 79 -2.69 -12.31 -9.96
CA PRO A 79 -1.82 -12.42 -11.12
C PRO A 79 -2.60 -12.31 -12.44
N GLU A 80 -1.93 -11.78 -13.47
CA GLU A 80 -2.48 -11.60 -14.83
C GLU A 80 -3.56 -10.50 -14.96
N GLN A 81 -3.85 -9.73 -13.91
CA GLN A 81 -4.78 -8.57 -13.99
C GLN A 81 -4.12 -7.21 -14.27
N LEU A 82 -2.81 -7.10 -14.03
CA LEU A 82 -2.03 -5.89 -14.22
C LEU A 82 -1.07 -6.06 -15.40
N ASP A 83 -0.58 -4.94 -15.93
CA ASP A 83 0.38 -4.89 -17.04
C ASP A 83 1.78 -5.41 -16.66
#